data_AF-A0A321L6K9-F1
#
_entry.id   AF-A0A321L6K9-F1
#
_cell.length_a   1.000
_cell.length_b   1.000
_cell.length_c   1.000
_cell.angle_alpha   90.00
_cell.angle_beta   90.00
_cell.angle_gamma   90.00
#
_symmetry.space_group_name_H-M   'P 1'
#
loop_
_entity.id
_entity.type
_entity.pdbx_description
1 polymer ?
#
loop_
_entity_poly.entity_id
_entity_poly.type
_entity_poly.pdbx_seq_one_letter_code
_entity_poly.pdbx_strand_id
1 'polypeptide(L)'
;MNLFVATIQMWILGALLSFSWTAQVSDAPALITTPNSLNHAGLIKLAITPQVAPIYSITKGVIYGVGPNNDLLWYRHDGRTDGSFRWPFSQGKQVGVGWVFKHLFSGGNGIIYGIKENGDLLWYRHEGRADGSFRWPFSEGKTVGIWMGNISACILRW
;
A
#
# COMPACT_ATOMS: atom_id res chain seq x y z
N MET A 1 -13.35 22.88 -1.94
CA MET A 1 -14.36 21.99 -2.56
C MET A 1 -14.43 22.23 -4.06
N ASN A 2 -13.46 21.68 -4.80
CA ASN A 2 -13.44 21.75 -6.27
C ASN A 2 -14.18 20.53 -6.84
N LEU A 3 -15.20 20.80 -7.65
CA LEU A 3 -15.93 19.79 -8.41
C LEU A 3 -15.24 19.63 -9.77
N PHE A 4 -14.79 18.42 -10.10
CA PHE A 4 -14.35 18.09 -11.44
C PHE A 4 -15.45 17.29 -12.12
N VAL A 5 -15.96 17.80 -13.24
CA VAL A 5 -16.90 17.09 -14.10
C VAL A 5 -16.11 16.53 -15.28
N ALA A 6 -16.00 15.22 -15.36
CA ALA A 6 -15.43 14.54 -16.51
C ALA A 6 -16.57 14.00 -17.38
N THR A 7 -16.48 14.25 -18.69
CA THR A 7 -17.46 13.75 -19.66
C THR A 7 -16.74 12.88 -20.68
N ILE A 8 -17.25 11.67 -20.90
CA ILE A 8 -16.81 10.78 -21.97
C ILE A 8 -17.91 10.67 -23.01
N GLN A 9 -17.52 10.78 -24.27
CA GLN A 9 -18.39 10.65 -25.44
C GLN A 9 -18.01 9.36 -26.18
N MET A 10 -19.01 8.52 -26.47
CA MET A 10 -18.82 7.29 -27.25
C MET A 10 -19.87 7.19 -28.36
N TRP A 11 -19.43 6.74 -29.54
CA TRP A 11 -20.34 6.39 -30.64
C TRP A 11 -20.64 4.90 -30.59
N ILE A 12 -21.91 4.53 -30.41
CA ILE A 12 -22.36 3.14 -30.38
C ILE A 12 -23.56 3.01 -31.31
N LEU A 13 -23.47 2.11 -32.29
CA LEU A 13 -24.56 1.76 -33.22
C LEU A 13 -25.28 2.98 -33.84
N GLY A 14 -24.52 3.99 -34.27
CA GLY A 14 -25.08 5.15 -34.96
C GLY A 14 -25.56 6.30 -34.06
N ALA A 15 -25.41 6.18 -32.74
CA ALA A 15 -25.80 7.22 -31.79
C ALA A 15 -24.61 7.68 -30.92
N LEU A 16 -24.56 8.99 -30.65
CA LEU A 16 -23.63 9.59 -29.70
C LEU A 16 -24.22 9.47 -28.29
N LEU A 17 -23.53 8.76 -27.41
CA LEU A 17 -23.88 8.64 -26.00
C LEU A 17 -22.88 9.42 -25.15
N SER A 18 -23.43 10.28 -24.28
CA SER A 18 -22.67 11.09 -23.33
C SER A 18 -22.81 10.52 -21.92
N PHE A 19 -21.68 10.25 -21.27
CA PHE A 19 -21.65 9.87 -19.86
C PHE A 19 -20.87 10.91 -19.08
N SER A 20 -21.54 11.59 -18.15
CA SER A 20 -20.93 12.53 -17.22
C SER A 20 -20.91 11.93 -15.83
N TRP A 21 -19.77 12.01 -15.15
CA TRP A 21 -19.68 11.69 -13.73
C TRP A 21 -18.97 12.81 -12.97
N THR A 22 -19.46 13.05 -11.75
CA THR A 22 -18.95 14.08 -10.86
C THR A 22 -18.15 13.42 -9.77
N ALA A 23 -16.84 13.68 -9.75
CA ALA A 23 -15.97 13.27 -8.65
C ALA A 23 -15.94 14.39 -7.59
N GLN A 24 -16.31 14.05 -6.36
CA GLN A 24 -16.14 14.94 -5.20
C GLN A 24 -14.78 14.64 -4.57
N VAL A 25 -13.84 15.58 -4.66
CA VAL A 25 -12.69 15.61 -3.74
C VAL A 25 -13.14 16.36 -2.50
N SER A 26 -13.40 15.63 -1.42
CA SER A 26 -13.54 16.24 -0.11
C SER A 26 -12.14 16.60 0.38
N ASP A 27 -11.86 17.89 0.56
CA ASP A 27 -10.76 18.33 1.39
C ASP A 27 -10.95 17.66 2.77
N ALA A 28 -9.92 16.97 3.27
CA ALA A 28 -9.98 16.26 4.56
C ALA A 28 -10.51 17.19 5.67
N PRO A 29 -11.29 16.69 6.65
CA PRO A 29 -11.91 17.57 7.64
C PRO A 29 -10.83 18.33 8.40
N ALA A 30 -10.91 19.66 8.37
CA ALA A 30 -10.22 20.50 9.32
C ALA A 30 -10.67 20.06 10.73
N LEU A 31 -9.71 19.64 11.56
CA LEU A 31 -9.98 19.34 12.97
C LEU A 31 -10.56 20.59 13.63
N ILE A 32 -11.85 20.53 13.97
CA ILE A 32 -12.51 21.48 14.86
C ILE A 32 -11.81 21.38 16.21
N THR A 33 -11.06 22.42 16.59
CA THR A 33 -10.68 22.65 17.98
C THR A 33 -11.72 23.59 18.58
N THR A 34 -12.71 23.05 19.29
CA THR A 34 -13.52 23.91 20.15
C THR A 34 -12.61 24.50 21.24
N PRO A 35 -12.61 25.82 21.46
CA PRO A 35 -11.81 26.42 22.51
C PRO A 35 -12.38 25.99 23.87
N ASN A 36 -11.58 25.31 24.67
CA ASN A 36 -11.90 25.00 26.06
C ASN A 36 -12.11 26.32 26.80
N SER A 37 -13.37 26.67 27.08
CA SER A 37 -13.67 27.65 28.11
C SER A 37 -13.85 26.91 29.44
N LEU A 38 -12.88 27.04 30.34
CA LEU A 38 -13.11 27.03 31.78
C LEU A 38 -12.25 28.11 32.44
N ASN A 39 -12.81 28.61 33.53
CA ASN A 39 -12.73 29.94 34.13
C ASN A 39 -12.03 29.90 35.50
N HIS A 40 -11.54 31.07 35.92
CA HIS A 40 -11.08 31.44 37.27
C HIS A 40 -9.92 30.64 37.90
N ALA A 41 -8.74 31.27 37.86
CA ALA A 41 -7.58 31.09 38.74
C ALA A 41 -6.89 29.72 38.74
N GLY A 42 -5.79 29.61 37.98
CA GLY A 42 -4.83 28.52 38.15
C GLY A 42 -3.82 28.42 37.01
N LEU A 43 -2.66 29.03 37.19
CA LEU A 43 -1.51 28.85 36.29
C LEU A 43 -0.99 27.42 36.42
N ILE A 44 -1.30 26.56 35.45
CA ILE A 44 -0.42 25.45 35.05
C ILE A 44 -0.27 25.46 33.53
N LYS A 45 0.83 26.04 33.04
CA LYS A 45 1.28 25.83 31.66
C LYS A 45 1.92 24.44 31.59
N LEU A 46 1.09 23.40 31.68
CA LEU A 46 1.50 22.06 31.26
C LEU A 46 1.52 22.13 29.74
N ALA A 47 2.70 22.27 29.16
CA ALA A 47 2.88 22.15 27.72
C ALA A 47 2.42 20.73 27.35
N ILE A 48 1.17 20.62 26.92
CA ILE A 48 0.69 19.44 26.20
C ILE A 48 1.43 19.53 24.88
N THR A 49 2.64 18.98 24.81
CA THR A 49 3.24 18.64 23.53
C THR A 49 2.16 17.81 22.85
N PRO A 50 1.61 18.22 21.70
CA PRO A 50 0.71 17.35 20.98
C PRO A 50 1.57 16.16 20.56
N GLN A 51 1.56 15.11 21.37
CA GLN A 51 1.96 13.80 20.90
C GLN A 51 0.80 13.37 20.01
N VAL A 52 0.74 13.97 18.82
CA VAL A 52 0.07 13.36 17.69
C VAL A 52 0.81 12.05 17.54
N ALA A 53 0.26 10.98 18.11
CA ALA A 53 0.73 9.65 17.80
C ALA A 53 0.76 9.61 16.27
N PRO A 54 1.93 9.35 15.64
CA PRO A 54 1.98 9.31 14.20
C PRO A 54 0.88 8.35 13.78
N ILE A 55 -0.02 8.81 12.90
CA ILE A 55 -1.00 7.92 12.29
C ILE A 55 -0.14 6.86 11.62
N TYR A 56 -0.03 5.69 12.25
CA TYR A 56 0.64 4.55 11.66
C TYR A 56 -0.22 4.22 10.44
N SER A 57 0.18 4.77 9.29
CA SER A 57 -0.35 4.30 8.02
C SER A 57 -0.15 2.79 8.06
N ILE A 58 -1.28 2.08 8.06
CA ILE A 58 -1.42 0.62 8.20
C ILE A 58 -0.53 -0.15 7.22
N THR A 59 -0.01 0.52 6.20
CA THR A 59 1.09 0.08 5.34
C THR A 59 2.43 0.58 5.89
N LYS A 60 3.12 -0.23 6.71
CA LYS A 60 4.42 0.10 7.35
C LYS A 60 5.62 0.34 6.39
N GLY A 61 5.42 0.74 5.13
CA GLY A 61 6.53 0.87 4.17
C GLY A 61 7.20 -0.46 3.89
N VAL A 62 6.40 -1.51 3.79
CA VAL A 62 6.91 -2.87 3.57
C VAL A 62 7.29 -3.02 2.11
N ILE A 63 8.52 -3.48 1.88
CA ILE A 63 9.04 -3.80 0.56
C ILE A 63 9.47 -5.27 0.58
N TYR A 64 9.18 -5.96 -0.52
CA TYR A 64 9.58 -7.35 -0.73
C TYR A 64 10.61 -7.41 -1.86
N GLY A 65 11.62 -8.25 -1.70
CA GLY A 65 12.60 -8.57 -2.73
C GLY A 65 12.90 -10.07 -2.74
N VAL A 66 13.39 -10.58 -3.85
CA VAL A 66 13.84 -11.97 -3.96
C VAL A 66 15.37 -11.97 -3.94
N GLY A 67 15.96 -12.68 -2.99
CA GLY A 67 17.40 -12.85 -2.87
C GLY A 67 17.96 -13.86 -3.87
N PRO A 68 19.30 -13.97 -3.98
CA PRO A 68 19.97 -14.84 -4.96
C PRO A 68 19.66 -16.34 -4.79
N ASN A 69 19.25 -16.76 -3.59
CA ASN A 69 18.87 -18.15 -3.29
C ASN A 69 17.35 -18.40 -3.48
N ASN A 70 16.64 -17.50 -4.15
CA ASN A 70 15.18 -17.50 -4.27
C ASN A 70 14.46 -17.36 -2.91
N ASP A 71 15.09 -16.70 -1.95
CA ASP A 71 14.49 -16.36 -0.67
C ASP A 71 13.67 -15.08 -0.78
N LEU A 72 12.46 -15.07 -0.22
CA LEU A 72 11.71 -13.82 -0.08
C LEU A 72 12.25 -13.04 1.09
N LEU A 73 12.73 -11.83 0.82
CA LEU A 73 13.24 -10.89 1.80
C LEU A 73 12.20 -9.79 2.06
N TRP A 74 12.03 -9.45 3.33
CA TRP A 74 11.19 -8.36 3.81
C TRP A 74 12.05 -7.20 4.29
N TYR A 75 11.66 -5.99 3.90
CA TYR A 75 12.30 -4.73 4.30
C TYR A 75 11.25 -3.74 4.80
N ARG A 76 11.67 -2.81 5.67
CA ARG A 76 10.83 -1.71 6.16
C ARG A 76 11.47 -0.38 5.84
N HIS A 77 10.78 0.48 5.10
CA HIS A 77 11.20 1.84 4.80
C HIS A 77 10.36 2.84 5.61
N ASP A 78 10.96 3.35 6.69
CA ASP A 78 10.28 4.31 7.57
C ASP A 78 10.25 5.73 6.95
N GLY A 79 11.07 5.96 5.92
CA GLY A 79 11.10 7.20 5.12
C GLY A 79 10.16 7.23 3.92
N ARG A 80 9.22 6.29 3.79
CA ARG A 80 8.34 6.20 2.61
C ARG A 80 7.49 7.44 2.35
N THR A 81 7.22 8.25 3.38
CA THR A 81 6.34 9.41 3.30
C THR A 81 7.06 10.66 2.80
N ASP A 82 8.38 10.73 2.98
CA ASP A 82 9.21 11.91 2.68
C ASP A 82 10.42 11.60 1.79
N GLY A 83 10.63 10.32 1.43
CA GLY A 83 11.78 9.86 0.64
C GLY A 83 13.09 9.77 1.42
N SER A 84 13.08 9.97 2.74
CA SER A 84 14.32 9.94 3.54
C SER A 84 14.93 8.54 3.64
N PHE A 85 16.26 8.47 3.81
CA PHE A 85 16.99 7.21 3.98
C PHE A 85 16.85 6.67 5.42
N ARG A 86 15.68 6.12 5.75
CA ARG A 86 15.38 5.55 7.08
C ARG A 86 15.03 4.06 6.96
N TRP A 87 16.03 3.23 7.23
CA TRP A 87 15.93 1.77 7.28
C TRP A 87 16.24 1.28 8.70
N PRO A 88 15.26 0.73 9.42
CA PRO A 88 15.41 0.32 10.81
C PRO A 88 16.18 -1.00 10.97
N PHE A 89 16.42 -1.71 9.88
CA PHE A 89 17.23 -2.93 9.83
C PHE A 89 18.29 -2.76 8.74
N SER A 90 19.52 -3.19 9.02
CA SER A 90 20.64 -3.12 8.07
C SER A 90 20.53 -4.14 6.93
N GLN A 91 19.70 -5.17 7.10
CA GLN A 91 19.52 -6.26 6.15
C GLN A 91 18.04 -6.64 6.04
N GLY A 92 17.69 -7.28 4.91
CA GLY A 92 16.37 -7.85 4.71
C GLY A 92 16.18 -9.08 5.59
N LYS A 93 14.98 -9.25 6.15
CA LYS A 93 14.62 -10.47 6.89
C LYS A 93 14.10 -11.51 5.92
N GLN A 94 14.64 -12.72 5.97
CA GLN A 94 14.09 -13.83 5.22
C GLN A 94 12.71 -14.19 5.79
N VAL A 95 11.70 -14.16 4.92
CA VAL A 95 10.30 -14.45 5.25
C VAL A 95 9.69 -15.48 4.33
N GLY A 96 10.48 -16.06 3.40
CA GLY A 96 10.03 -17.11 2.51
C GLY A 96 11.20 -17.81 1.82
N VAL A 97 10.94 -19.01 1.30
CA VAL A 97 11.90 -19.86 0.58
C VAL A 97 11.27 -20.29 -0.74
N GLY A 98 12.07 -20.41 -1.81
CA GLY A 98 11.62 -20.96 -3.09
C GLY A 98 10.73 -20.03 -3.91
N TRP A 99 10.92 -18.71 -3.80
CA TRP A 99 10.15 -17.69 -4.51
C TRP A 99 10.64 -17.53 -5.96
N VAL A 100 10.26 -18.47 -6.82
CA VAL A 100 10.59 -18.48 -8.25
C VAL A 100 9.36 -18.08 -9.06
N PHE A 101 9.37 -16.87 -9.60
CA PHE A 101 8.27 -16.31 -10.40
C PHE A 101 8.80 -15.52 -11.59
N LYS A 102 8.04 -15.50 -12.68
CA LYS A 102 8.30 -14.64 -13.85
C LYS A 102 8.13 -13.17 -13.48
N HIS A 103 7.06 -12.86 -12.72
CA HIS A 103 6.79 -11.54 -12.18
C HIS A 103 6.30 -11.63 -10.74
N LEU A 104 6.78 -10.73 -9.88
CA LEU A 104 6.37 -10.63 -8.48
C LEU A 104 6.05 -9.17 -8.16
N PHE A 105 4.92 -8.92 -7.52
CA PHE A 105 4.52 -7.57 -7.12
C PHE A 105 3.66 -7.58 -5.86
N SER A 106 3.69 -6.48 -5.11
CA SER A 106 2.88 -6.35 -3.90
C SER A 106 1.49 -5.80 -4.23
N GLY A 107 0.45 -6.40 -3.65
CA GLY A 107 -0.90 -5.84 -3.60
C GLY A 107 -1.12 -4.87 -2.42
N GLY A 108 -0.07 -4.57 -1.65
CA GLY A 108 -0.18 -3.82 -0.40
C GLY A 108 -0.72 -4.66 0.76
N ASN A 109 -0.62 -4.14 1.99
CA ASN A 109 -1.14 -4.79 3.20
C ASN A 109 -0.72 -6.26 3.40
N GLY A 110 0.49 -6.62 2.96
CA GLY A 110 1.04 -7.98 3.05
C GLY A 110 0.52 -8.94 1.98
N ILE A 111 -0.22 -8.45 1.00
CA ILE A 111 -0.56 -9.22 -0.19
C ILE A 111 0.61 -9.20 -1.16
N ILE A 112 0.94 -10.38 -1.68
CA ILE A 112 1.94 -10.58 -2.71
C ILE A 112 1.32 -11.42 -3.82
N TYR A 113 1.51 -10.97 -5.05
CA TYR A 113 1.11 -11.68 -6.25
C TYR A 113 2.35 -12.17 -6.99
N GLY A 114 2.29 -13.42 -7.44
CA GLY A 114 3.31 -14.03 -8.27
C GLY A 114 2.71 -14.61 -9.54
N ILE A 115 3.33 -14.31 -10.68
CA ILE A 115 3.00 -14.93 -11.97
C ILE A 115 4.04 -16.00 -12.23
N LYS A 116 3.60 -17.26 -12.30
CA LYS A 116 4.47 -18.38 -12.67
C LYS A 116 4.81 -18.35 -14.17
N GLU A 117 5.80 -19.11 -14.58
CA GLU A 117 6.21 -19.21 -15.99
C GLU A 117 5.07 -19.68 -16.91
N ASN A 118 4.20 -20.55 -16.40
CA ASN A 118 3.01 -21.03 -17.11
C ASN A 118 1.86 -19.99 -17.16
N GLY A 119 2.05 -18.80 -16.59
CA GLY A 119 1.05 -17.72 -16.60
C GLY A 119 -0.02 -17.80 -15.50
N ASP A 120 0.07 -18.75 -14.57
CA ASP A 120 -0.81 -18.77 -13.41
C ASP A 120 -0.51 -17.58 -12.48
N LEU A 121 -1.57 -16.92 -12.01
CA LEU A 121 -1.47 -15.89 -10.98
C LEU A 121 -1.74 -16.52 -9.61
N LEU A 122 -0.74 -16.46 -8.74
CA LEU A 122 -0.82 -16.88 -7.36
C LEU A 122 -0.92 -15.67 -6.43
N TRP A 123 -1.71 -15.82 -5.38
CA TRP A 123 -1.91 -14.87 -4.30
C TRP A 123 -1.35 -15.43 -3.00
N TYR A 124 -0.63 -14.60 -2.26
CA TYR A 124 -0.06 -14.90 -0.96
C TYR A 124 -0.43 -13.80 0.04
N ARG A 125 -0.59 -14.19 1.31
CA ARG A 125 -0.83 -13.29 2.43
C ARG A 125 0.24 -13.45 3.50
N HIS A 126 1.07 -12.44 3.66
CA HIS A 126 2.09 -12.39 4.69
C HIS A 126 1.53 -11.77 5.99
N GLU A 127 1.26 -12.58 7.02
CA GLU A 127 0.76 -12.08 8.31
C GLU A 127 1.88 -11.44 9.15
N GLY A 128 3.12 -11.90 8.99
CA GLY A 128 4.30 -11.30 9.60
C GLY A 128 4.75 -9.97 8.98
N ARG A 129 3.97 -9.36 8.10
CA ARG A 129 4.32 -8.08 7.44
C ARG A 129 4.64 -6.94 8.41
N ALA A 130 4.12 -6.99 9.64
CA ALA A 130 4.21 -5.91 10.60
C ALA A 130 5.58 -5.85 11.31
N ASP A 131 6.25 -6.99 11.44
CA ASP A 131 7.50 -7.18 12.18
C ASP A 131 8.59 -7.93 11.38
N GLY A 132 8.23 -8.47 10.22
CA GLY A 132 9.08 -9.31 9.37
C GLY A 132 9.24 -10.73 9.91
N SER A 133 8.24 -11.26 10.63
CA SER A 133 8.23 -12.67 11.08
C SER A 133 7.84 -13.62 9.96
N PHE A 134 8.35 -14.85 9.98
CA PHE A 134 7.97 -15.91 9.01
C PHE A 134 6.58 -16.46 9.37
N ARG A 135 5.51 -15.71 9.05
CA ARG A 135 4.13 -16.09 9.38
C ARG A 135 3.23 -16.02 8.16
N TRP A 136 2.80 -17.20 7.72
CA TRP A 136 1.90 -17.39 6.59
C TRP A 136 0.67 -18.20 7.05
N PRO A 137 -0.55 -17.82 6.63
CA PRO A 137 -1.76 -18.59 6.94
C PRO A 137 -1.84 -19.89 6.11
N PHE A 138 -1.12 -19.95 5.00
CA PHE A 138 -1.04 -21.10 4.11
C PHE A 138 0.43 -21.36 3.76
N SER A 139 0.82 -22.63 3.63
CA SER A 139 2.17 -23.01 3.20
C SER A 139 2.42 -22.73 1.71
N GLU A 140 1.36 -22.55 0.93
CA GLU A 140 1.41 -22.37 -0.52
C GLU A 140 0.53 -21.20 -0.97
N GLY A 141 0.82 -20.68 -2.16
CA GLY A 141 0.04 -19.61 -2.77
C GLY A 141 -1.28 -20.13 -3.32
N LYS A 142 -2.32 -19.32 -3.20
CA LYS A 142 -3.62 -19.63 -3.79
C LYS A 142 -3.62 -19.20 -5.25
N THR A 143 -3.88 -20.11 -6.18
CA THR A 143 -4.15 -19.73 -7.58
C THR A 143 -5.42 -18.92 -7.64
N VAL A 144 -5.33 -17.69 -8.16
CA VAL A 144 -6.44 -16.74 -8.29
C VAL A 144 -6.67 -16.30 -9.73
N GLY A 145 -5.86 -16.78 -10.68
CA GLY A 145 -6.05 -16.54 -12.10
C GLY A 145 -5.27 -17.53 -12.95
N ILE A 146 -5.79 -17.80 -14.14
CA ILE A 146 -5.19 -18.64 -15.19
C ILE A 146 -5.09 -17.74 -16.43
N TRP A 147 -4.06 -17.88 -17.26
CA TRP A 147 -3.81 -17.09 -18.50
C TRP A 147 -3.22 -15.68 -18.33
N MET A 148 -2.62 -15.36 -17.18
CA MET A 148 -2.02 -14.05 -16.88
C MET A 148 -0.57 -13.87 -17.40
N GLY A 149 -0.11 -14.72 -18.33
CA GLY A 149 1.28 -14.74 -18.81
C GLY A 149 1.78 -13.48 -19.54
N ASN A 150 0.86 -12.57 -19.92
CA ASN A 150 1.13 -11.36 -20.72
C ASN A 150 0.83 -10.03 -20.01
N ILE A 151 0.47 -10.02 -18.72
CA ILE A 151 0.37 -8.75 -18.00
C ILE A 151 1.78 -8.23 -17.66
N SER A 152 2.27 -7.30 -18.47
CA SER A 152 3.31 -6.38 -18.02
C SER A 152 2.70 -5.52 -16.93
N ALA A 153 3.04 -5.80 -15.66
CA ALA A 153 2.95 -4.76 -14.65
C ALA A 153 3.78 -3.58 -15.17
N CYS A 154 3.21 -2.38 -15.20
CA CYS A 154 3.92 -1.17 -15.57
C CYS A 154 5.00 -0.91 -14.51
N ILE A 155 6.14 -1.59 -14.65
CA ILE A 155 7.40 -1.18 -14.09
C ILE A 155 7.87 -0.05 -15.00
N LEU A 156 8.00 1.15 -14.45
CA LEU A 156 8.68 2.25 -15.12
C LEU A 156 10.13 1.77 -15.34
N ARG A 157 10.41 1.24 -16.53
CA ARG A 157 11.78 1.11 -17.01
C ARG A 157 12.22 2.50 -17.44
N TRP A 158 13.21 3.03 -16.73
CA TRP A 158 14.08 4.08 -17.25
C TRP A 158 15.19 3.42 -18.05
#